data_AF-A0A7V9R2I6-F1
#
_entry.id   AF-A0A7V9R2I6-F1
#
_cell.length_a   1.000
_cell.length_b   1.000
_cell.length_c   1.000
_cell.angle_alpha   90.00
_cell.angle_beta   90.00
_cell.angle_gamma   90.00
#
_symmetry.space_group_name_H-M   'P 1'
#
loop_
_entity.id
_entity.type
_entity.pdbx_description
1 polymer ?
#
loop_
_entity_poly.entity_id
_entity_poly.type
_entity_poly.pdbx_seq_one_letter_code
_entity_poly.pdbx_strand_id
1 'polypeptide(L)'
;DSTLAYQGAGRDLVTADVEDIARWATSHLRPHLTVLLDVDPEQGLCRFVTQDRLEAEPLEFHKRVRASFLALAETDLEHYLVLDAHADRDAIFAGVRARIVDLLPLTERHHEVQT
;
A
#
# COMPACT_ATOMS: atom_id res chain seq x y z
N ASP A 1 -5.41 0.87 -4.68
CA ASP A 1 -4.84 -0.38 -4.13
C ASP A 1 -5.57 -0.87 -2.89
N SER A 2 -5.73 -0.06 -1.83
CA SER A 2 -6.39 -0.51 -0.60
C SER A 2 -7.80 -1.09 -0.79
N THR A 3 -8.64 -0.47 -1.62
CA THR A 3 -9.97 -1.01 -1.94
C THR A 3 -9.92 -2.42 -2.54
N LEU A 4 -8.91 -2.71 -3.37
CA LEU A 4 -8.74 -4.02 -3.99
C LEU A 4 -8.39 -5.08 -2.95
N ALA A 5 -7.44 -4.77 -2.08
CA ALA A 5 -7.01 -5.69 -1.03
C ALA A 5 -8.15 -6.00 -0.04
N TYR A 6 -8.87 -4.97 0.42
CA TYR A 6 -9.96 -5.16 1.39
C TYR A 6 -11.21 -5.82 0.78
N GLN A 7 -11.60 -5.46 -0.44
CA GLN A 7 -12.78 -6.07 -1.07
C GLN A 7 -12.48 -7.49 -1.56
N GLY A 8 -11.28 -7.75 -2.08
CA GLY A 8 -10.87 -9.09 -2.48
C GLY A 8 -10.64 -10.05 -1.30
N ALA A 9 -10.32 -9.54 -0.11
CA ALA A 9 -10.15 -10.36 1.09
C ALA A 9 -11.44 -10.58 1.91
N GLY A 10 -12.41 -9.66 1.79
CA GLY A 10 -13.60 -9.63 2.64
C GLY A 10 -14.89 -10.16 2.01
N ARG A 11 -14.96 -10.19 0.68
CA ARG A 11 -16.15 -10.60 -0.06
C ARG A 11 -15.68 -11.42 -1.25
N ASP A 12 -16.37 -12.50 -1.60
CA ASP A 12 -16.07 -13.39 -2.74
C ASP A 12 -16.21 -12.67 -4.11
N LEU A 13 -15.59 -11.51 -4.25
CA LEU A 13 -15.53 -10.72 -5.46
C LEU A 13 -14.26 -11.12 -6.19
N VAL A 14 -14.42 -11.48 -7.46
CA VAL A 14 -13.29 -11.77 -8.34
C VAL A 14 -12.40 -10.53 -8.38
N THR A 15 -11.13 -10.66 -7.98
CA THR A 15 -10.20 -9.53 -7.85
C THR A 15 -10.10 -8.68 -9.11
N ALA A 16 -10.21 -9.32 -10.29
CA ALA A 16 -10.23 -8.66 -11.58
C ALA A 16 -11.43 -7.70 -11.75
N ASP A 17 -12.62 -8.09 -11.32
CA ASP A 17 -13.82 -7.25 -11.42
C ASP A 17 -13.69 -5.98 -10.55
N VAL A 18 -13.07 -6.11 -9.38
CA VAL A 18 -12.83 -4.97 -8.48
C VAL A 18 -11.75 -4.05 -9.06
N GLU A 19 -10.72 -4.61 -9.70
CA GLU A 19 -9.66 -3.85 -10.37
C GLU A 19 -10.21 -3.02 -11.52
N ASP A 20 -11.05 -3.61 -12.38
CA ASP A 20 -11.65 -2.91 -13.51
C ASP A 20 -12.54 -1.75 -13.05
N ILE A 21 -13.35 -1.96 -12.01
CA ILE A 21 -14.19 -0.91 -11.42
C ILE A 21 -13.31 0.19 -10.80
N ALA A 22 -12.27 -0.18 -10.06
CA ALA A 22 -11.36 0.79 -9.44
C ALA A 22 -10.64 1.63 -10.51
N ARG A 23 -10.15 0.98 -11.57
CA ARG A 23 -9.48 1.65 -12.70
C ARG A 23 -10.43 2.56 -13.45
N TRP A 24 -11.67 2.14 -13.70
CA TRP A 24 -12.68 3.00 -14.30
C TRP A 24 -12.97 4.22 -13.41
N ALA A 25 -13.17 4.01 -12.11
CA ALA A 25 -13.49 5.07 -11.16
C ALA A 25 -12.36 6.11 -11.00
N THR A 26 -11.10 5.71 -11.20
CA THR A 26 -9.94 6.61 -11.13
C THR A 26 -9.51 7.17 -12.49
N SER A 27 -10.29 6.98 -13.55
CA SER A 27 -9.88 7.32 -14.93
C SER A 27 -8.51 6.74 -15.30
N HIS A 28 -8.27 5.50 -14.85
CA HIS A 28 -7.03 4.73 -14.97
C HIS A 28 -5.81 5.33 -14.27
N LEU A 29 -5.97 6.36 -13.43
CA LEU A 29 -4.89 6.89 -12.62
C LEU A 29 -4.40 5.83 -11.63
N ARG A 30 -3.08 5.58 -11.61
CA ARG A 30 -2.42 4.74 -10.61
C ARG A 30 -1.29 5.52 -9.92
N PRO A 31 -0.96 5.19 -8.67
CA PRO A 31 0.24 5.72 -8.02
C PRO A 31 1.50 5.38 -8.81
N HIS A 32 2.48 6.29 -8.83
CA HIS A 32 3.83 5.98 -9.31
C HIS A 32 4.58 5.08 -8.33
N LEU A 33 4.20 5.12 -7.05
CA LEU A 33 4.73 4.29 -5.98
C LEU A 33 3.66 4.06 -4.91
N THR A 34 3.47 2.81 -4.53
CA THR A 34 2.71 2.34 -3.37
C THR A 34 3.68 1.72 -2.40
N VAL A 35 3.77 2.28 -1.18
CA VAL A 35 4.59 1.73 -0.10
C VAL A 35 3.71 0.82 0.75
N LEU A 36 4.00 -0.49 0.72
CA LEU A 36 3.35 -1.49 1.54
C LEU A 36 4.20 -1.76 2.78
N LEU A 37 3.70 -1.35 3.95
CA LEU A 37 4.30 -1.72 5.24
C LEU A 37 3.75 -3.07 5.66
N ASP A 38 4.50 -4.14 5.40
CA ASP A 38 4.10 -5.50 5.72
C ASP A 38 4.30 -5.78 7.21
N VAL A 39 3.23 -6.25 7.87
CA VAL A 39 3.23 -6.63 9.27
C VAL A 39 2.48 -7.93 9.44
N ASP A 40 2.96 -8.80 10.32
CA ASP A 40 2.17 -9.95 10.72
C ASP A 40 0.89 -9.48 11.45
N PRO A 41 -0.32 -9.85 11.01
CA PRO A 41 -1.57 -9.45 11.65
C PRO A 41 -1.63 -9.81 13.13
N GLU A 42 -1.03 -10.95 13.54
CA GLU A 42 -1.00 -11.40 14.93
C GLU A 42 -0.20 -10.43 15.81
N GLN A 43 0.82 -9.78 15.25
CA GLN A 43 1.67 -8.82 15.94
C GLN A 43 1.19 -7.36 15.77
N GLY A 44 0.57 -7.05 14.63
CA GLY A 44 0.05 -5.72 14.29
C GLY A 44 -1.17 -5.33 15.13
N LEU A 45 -2.08 -6.28 15.39
CA LEU A 45 -3.30 -6.03 16.18
C LEU A 45 -3.00 -5.59 17.62
N CYS A 46 -1.87 -6.03 18.20
CA CYS A 46 -1.46 -5.63 19.56
C CYS A 46 -1.01 -4.17 19.67
N ARG A 47 -0.78 -3.46 18.55
CA ARG A 47 -0.31 -2.07 18.55
C ARG A 47 -1.44 -1.04 18.49
N PHE A 48 -2.69 -1.44 18.24
CA PHE A 48 -3.82 -0.51 18.14
C PHE A 48 -4.36 -0.15 19.53
N VAL A 49 -4.33 1.15 19.86
CA VAL A 49 -4.90 1.68 21.11
C VAL A 49 -6.43 1.86 20.99
N THR A 50 -6.93 1.98 19.76
CA THR A 50 -8.35 2.10 19.44
C THR A 50 -8.65 1.20 18.24
N GLN A 51 -9.57 0.26 18.38
CA GLN A 51 -10.04 -0.58 17.28
C GLN A 51 -11.20 0.14 16.60
N ASP A 52 -11.03 0.54 15.33
CA ASP A 52 -12.14 0.92 14.48
C ASP A 52 -12.79 -0.37 13.94
N ARG A 53 -13.87 -0.21 13.17
CA ARG A 53 -14.69 -1.34 12.70
C ARG A 53 -13.90 -2.38 11.88
N LEU A 54 -12.78 -2.00 11.26
CA LEU A 54 -11.93 -2.89 10.46
C LEU A 54 -10.95 -3.69 11.32
N GLU A 55 -10.41 -3.10 12.40
CA GLU A 55 -9.51 -3.75 13.36
C GLU A 55 -10.25 -4.71 14.30
N ALA A 56 -11.58 -4.68 14.28
CA ALA A 56 -12.46 -5.61 14.99
C ALA A 56 -12.79 -6.88 14.18
N GLU A 57 -12.34 -6.97 12.92
CA GLU A 57 -12.54 -8.17 12.09
C GLU A 57 -11.68 -9.36 12.59
N PRO A 58 -12.06 -10.61 12.28
CA PRO A 58 -11.30 -11.78 12.71
C PRO A 58 -9.88 -11.80 12.16
N LEU A 59 -8.94 -12.42 12.88
CA LEU A 59 -7.55 -12.59 12.45
C LEU A 59 -7.42 -13.13 11.00
N GLU A 60 -8.25 -14.10 10.63
CA GLU A 60 -8.27 -14.69 9.29
C GLU A 60 -8.62 -13.67 8.19
N PHE A 61 -9.45 -12.66 8.50
CA PHE A 61 -9.70 -11.55 7.58
C PHE A 61 -8.42 -10.75 7.34
N HIS A 62 -7.71 -10.37 8.39
CA HIS A 62 -6.45 -9.63 8.27
C HIS A 62 -5.36 -10.44 7.54
N LYS A 63 -5.29 -11.76 7.75
CA LYS A 63 -4.40 -12.65 6.99
C LYS A 63 -4.71 -12.64 5.50
N ARG A 64 -6.00 -12.69 5.11
CA ARG A 64 -6.40 -12.57 3.71
C ARG A 64 -6.09 -11.19 3.13
N VAL A 65 -6.31 -10.11 3.88
CA VAL A 65 -5.96 -8.74 3.44
C VAL A 65 -4.46 -8.62 3.17
N ARG A 66 -3.61 -9.11 4.09
CA ARG A 66 -2.16 -9.14 3.89
C ARG A 66 -1.77 -9.93 2.64
N ALA A 67 -2.30 -11.13 2.48
CA ALA A 67 -2.03 -11.96 1.30
C ALA A 67 -2.43 -11.26 -0.01
N SER A 68 -3.58 -10.58 -0.04
CA SER A 68 -4.01 -9.80 -1.21
C SER A 68 -3.05 -8.65 -1.53
N PHE A 69 -2.57 -7.90 -0.52
CA PHE A 69 -1.59 -6.84 -0.75
C PHE A 69 -0.24 -7.37 -1.25
N LEU A 70 0.23 -8.49 -0.71
CA LEU A 70 1.48 -9.11 -1.15
C LEU A 70 1.36 -9.63 -2.59
N ALA A 71 0.25 -10.26 -2.94
CA ALA A 71 -0.01 -10.71 -4.31
C ALA A 71 -0.02 -9.53 -5.30
N LEU A 72 -0.65 -8.40 -4.95
CA LEU A 72 -0.61 -7.18 -5.78
C LEU A 72 0.83 -6.68 -5.97
N ALA A 73 1.62 -6.63 -4.88
CA ALA A 73 3.00 -6.19 -4.94
C ALA A 73 3.89 -7.11 -5.78
N GLU A 74 3.68 -8.42 -5.73
CA GLU A 74 4.41 -9.40 -6.55
C GLU A 74 4.13 -9.23 -8.05
N THR A 75 2.93 -8.78 -8.42
CA THR A 75 2.58 -8.55 -9.83
C THR A 75 3.08 -7.22 -10.41
N ASP A 76 3.47 -6.25 -9.56
CA ASP A 76 3.89 -4.92 -10.00
C ASP A 76 5.05 -4.37 -9.15
N LEU A 77 6.21 -5.01 -9.27
CA LEU A 77 7.44 -4.65 -8.54
C LEU A 77 7.97 -3.25 -8.87
N GLU A 78 7.55 -2.67 -10.00
CA GLU A 78 7.94 -1.31 -10.37
C GLU A 78 7.19 -0.28 -9.51
N HIS A 79 5.89 -0.47 -9.30
CA HIS A 79 5.05 0.47 -8.56
C HIS A 79 4.93 0.14 -7.07
N TYR A 80 5.39 -1.02 -6.61
CA TYR A 80 5.35 -1.38 -5.20
C TYR A 80 6.73 -1.36 -4.53
N LEU A 81 6.77 -0.81 -3.32
CA LEU A 81 7.86 -0.99 -2.37
C LEU A 81 7.31 -1.66 -1.12
N VAL A 82 7.69 -2.91 -0.88
CA VAL A 82 7.33 -3.66 0.33
C VAL A 82 8.43 -3.47 1.37
N LEU A 83 8.06 -3.01 2.57
CA LEU A 83 8.97 -2.81 3.70
C LEU A 83 8.46 -3.57 4.92
N ASP A 84 9.38 -4.13 5.69
CA ASP A 84 9.07 -4.75 6.98
C ASP A 84 8.68 -3.68 8.00
N ALA A 85 7.43 -3.73 8.48
CA ALA A 85 6.90 -2.81 9.48
C ALA A 85 7.38 -3.11 10.92
N HIS A 86 8.16 -4.18 11.13
CA HIS A 86 8.88 -4.45 12.38
C HIS A 86 10.20 -3.68 12.49
N ALA A 87 10.74 -3.21 11.37
CA ALA A 87 11.92 -2.36 11.38
C ALA A 87 11.66 -1.06 12.14
N ASP A 88 12.72 -0.44 12.66
CA ASP A 88 12.59 0.85 13.28
C ASP A 88 12.19 1.93 12.26
N ARG A 89 11.61 3.01 12.77
CA ARG A 89 11.08 4.10 11.95
C ARG A 89 12.14 4.70 11.02
N ASP A 90 13.39 4.81 11.46
CA ASP A 90 14.45 5.46 10.70
C ASP A 90 14.91 4.57 9.53
N ALA A 91 14.93 3.24 9.73
CA ALA A 91 15.13 2.26 8.67
C ALA A 91 14.02 2.29 7.61
N ILE A 92 12.75 2.31 8.04
CA ILE A 92 11.59 2.43 7.13
C ILE A 92 11.69 3.74 6.33
N PHE A 93 11.96 4.86 7.00
CA PHE A 93 12.13 6.17 6.37
C PHE A 93 13.26 6.16 5.33
N ALA A 94 14.40 5.55 5.65
CA ALA A 94 15.53 5.45 4.73
C ALA A 94 15.16 4.66 3.46
N GLY A 95 14.44 3.53 3.61
CA GLY A 95 13.96 2.73 2.49
C GLY A 95 12.99 3.49 1.57
N VAL A 96 11.99 4.17 2.16
CA VAL A 96 11.05 5.00 1.40
C VAL A 96 11.79 6.13 0.67
N ARG A 97 12.68 6.83 1.36
CA ARG A 97 13.44 7.94 0.77
C ARG A 97 14.29 7.50 -0.41
N ALA A 98 14.99 6.37 -0.29
CA ALA A 98 15.81 5.82 -1.37
C ALA A 98 14.97 5.58 -2.63
N ARG A 99 13.81 4.91 -2.49
CA ARG A 99 12.92 4.63 -3.62
C ARG A 99 12.37 5.90 -4.26
N ILE A 100 12.00 6.91 -3.47
CA ILE A 100 11.54 8.20 -3.99
C ILE A 100 12.63 8.92 -4.78
N VAL A 101 13.88 8.89 -4.31
CA VAL A 101 15.02 9.49 -5.00
C VAL A 101 15.24 8.82 -6.36
N ASP A 102 15.09 7.50 -6.46
CA ASP A 102 15.20 6.79 -7.73
C ASP A 102 14.09 7.17 -8.74
N LEU A 103 12.88 7.46 -8.24
CA LEU A 103 11.72 7.80 -9.07
C LEU A 103 11.68 9.25 -9.53
N LEU A 104 12.23 10.15 -8.73
CA LEU A 104 12.29 11.56 -9.06
C LEU A 104 13.64 11.85 -9.71
N PRO A 105 13.74 11.99 -11.04
CA PRO A 105 14.84 12.76 -11.59
C PRO A 105 14.79 14.11 -10.87
N LEU A 106 15.89 14.51 -10.22
CA LEU A 106 16.05 15.83 -9.61
C LEU A 106 15.84 16.87 -10.72
N THR A 107 14.58 17.21 -10.97
CA THR A 107 14.20 18.18 -11.97
C THR A 107 14.48 19.50 -11.30
N GLU A 108 15.38 20.26 -11.92
CA GLU A 108 15.88 21.53 -11.42
C GLU A 108 14.72 22.39 -10.88
N ARG A 109 14.96 23.07 -9.75
CA ARG A 109 13.97 23.94 -9.12
C ARG A 109 13.54 25.03 -10.11
N HIS A 110 12.45 24.82 -10.83
CA HIS A 110 11.75 25.92 -11.50
C HIS A 110 10.88 26.64 -10.47
N HIS A 111 11.54 27.52 -9.72
CA HIS A 111 10.88 28.70 -9.16
C HIS A 111 11.63 29.92 -9.72
N GLU A 112 11.49 30.15 -11.03
CA GLU A 112 11.53 31.52 -11.53
C GLU A 112 10.30 32.22 -10.98
N VAL A 113 10.53 33.00 -9.92
CA VAL A 113 9.60 34.07 -9.54
C VAL A 113 9.70 35.12 -10.65
N GLN A 114 8.79 35.05 -11.61
CA GLN A 114 8.63 36.08 -12.63
C GLN A 114 7.66 37.15 -12.08
N THR A 115 8.26 38.28 -11.64
CA THR A 115 7.75 39.66 -11.51
C THR A 115 6.39 39.93 -10.86
#